data_AF-A0AAW0U353-F1
#
_entry.id   AF-A0AAW0U353-F1
#
_cell.length_a   1.000
_cell.length_b   1.000
_cell.length_c   1.000
_cell.angle_alpha   90.00
_cell.angle_beta   90.00
_cell.angle_gamma   90.00
#
_symmetry.space_group_name_H-M   'P 1'
#
loop_
_entity.id
_entity.type
_entity.pdbx_description
1 polymer ?
#
loop_
_entity_poly.entity_id
_entity_poly.type
_entity_poly.pdbx_seq_one_letter_code
_entity_poly.pdbx_strand_id
1 'polypeptide(L)'
;MGKCLANVNVMAGDSRDSLGRGRFFPFTPSTHLMGGVPDWYLDYVYYKPDTGLECCSDTAVTFHYVDTNKMYMLEYLVYHLRPYGIARHDPFPAPLPPDRRSVPKKVLEKMNETSVIVMTEGKA
;
A
#
# COMPACT_ATOMS: atom_id res chain seq x y z
N MET A 1 -12.56 4.53 -15.50
CA MET A 1 -11.68 3.36 -15.32
C MET A 1 -12.41 2.10 -14.86
N GLY A 2 -13.07 2.08 -13.69
CA GLY A 2 -13.72 0.85 -13.17
C GLY A 2 -14.67 0.16 -14.15
N LYS A 3 -15.59 0.90 -14.78
CA LYS A 3 -16.51 0.36 -15.80
C LYS A 3 -15.79 -0.29 -16.99
N CYS A 4 -14.71 0.34 -17.49
CA CYS A 4 -13.94 -0.18 -18.61
C CYS A 4 -13.19 -1.46 -18.23
N LEU A 5 -12.62 -1.51 -17.02
CA LEU A 5 -11.94 -2.69 -16.49
C LEU A 5 -12.91 -3.86 -16.34
N ALA A 6 -14.12 -3.61 -15.84
CA ALA A 6 -15.17 -4.63 -15.76
C ALA A 6 -15.56 -5.17 -17.15
N ASN A 7 -15.65 -4.30 -18.17
CA ASN A 7 -15.96 -4.72 -19.55
C ASN A 7 -14.89 -5.61 -20.19
N VAL A 8 -13.66 -5.59 -19.69
CA VAL A 8 -12.58 -6.51 -20.10
C VAL A 8 -12.32 -7.62 -19.06
N ASN A 9 -13.34 -7.93 -18.25
CA ASN A 9 -13.35 -8.99 -17.24
C ASN A 9 -12.28 -8.87 -16.15
N VAL A 10 -11.83 -7.65 -15.83
CA VAL A 10 -10.97 -7.41 -14.67
C VAL A 10 -11.83 -7.37 -13.40
N MET A 11 -11.51 -8.25 -12.45
CA MET A 11 -12.14 -8.29 -11.14
C MET A 11 -11.44 -7.32 -10.19
N ALA A 12 -12.23 -6.59 -9.39
CA ALA A 12 -11.68 -5.77 -8.31
C ALA A 12 -11.16 -6.70 -7.19
N GLY A 13 -9.92 -6.48 -6.77
CA GLY A 13 -9.34 -7.18 -5.62
C GLY A 13 -9.65 -6.46 -4.31
N ASP A 14 -9.72 -7.22 -3.21
CA ASP A 14 -9.75 -6.66 -1.86
C ASP A 14 -8.32 -6.21 -1.47
N SER A 15 -8.15 -4.92 -1.24
CA SER A 15 -6.87 -4.31 -0.88
C SER A 15 -6.70 -4.11 0.62
N ARG A 16 -7.63 -4.58 1.46
CA ARG A 16 -7.49 -4.49 2.92
C ARG A 16 -6.44 -5.46 3.45
N ASP A 17 -5.99 -5.26 4.68
CA ASP A 17 -5.08 -6.19 5.34
C ASP A 17 -5.80 -7.44 5.88
N SER A 18 -5.06 -8.34 6.54
CA SER A 18 -5.62 -9.57 7.11
C SER A 18 -6.65 -9.34 8.22
N LEU A 19 -6.69 -8.14 8.80
CA LEU A 19 -7.67 -7.72 9.81
C LEU A 19 -8.85 -6.96 9.18
N GLY A 20 -8.87 -6.78 7.86
CA GLY A 20 -9.91 -6.03 7.16
C GLY A 20 -9.75 -4.52 7.22
N ARG A 21 -8.56 -3.99 7.59
CA ARG A 21 -8.29 -2.55 7.66
C ARG A 21 -7.80 -2.00 6.33
N GLY A 22 -8.09 -0.72 6.06
CA GLY A 22 -7.73 -0.07 4.79
C GLY A 22 -6.22 0.07 4.58
N ARG A 23 -5.77 0.08 3.31
CA ARG A 23 -4.38 0.35 2.92
C ARG A 23 -4.20 1.52 1.95
N PHE A 24 -5.26 1.96 1.28
CA PHE A 24 -5.24 3.06 0.32
C PHE A 24 -6.31 4.08 0.70
N PHE A 25 -5.91 5.31 0.99
CA PHE A 25 -6.77 6.31 1.62
C PHE A 25 -6.93 7.56 0.75
N PRO A 26 -8.17 7.98 0.42
CA PRO A 26 -8.44 9.19 -0.36
C PRO A 26 -8.35 10.48 0.47
N PHE A 27 -8.05 10.39 1.76
CA PHE A 27 -7.87 11.54 2.64
C PHE A 27 -6.58 11.42 3.47
N THR A 28 -6.27 12.48 4.21
CA THR A 28 -5.09 12.53 5.08
C THR A 28 -5.18 11.49 6.21
N PRO A 29 -4.04 11.06 6.79
CA PRO A 29 -4.06 10.17 7.95
C PRO A 29 -4.94 10.70 9.08
N SER A 30 -4.82 11.99 9.39
CA SER A 30 -5.62 12.66 10.42
C SER A 30 -7.13 12.56 10.18
N THR A 31 -7.58 12.65 8.92
CA THR A 31 -9.02 12.54 8.59
C THR A 31 -9.57 11.17 8.95
N HIS A 32 -8.84 10.10 8.63
CA HIS A 32 -9.28 8.74 8.94
C HIS A 32 -9.17 8.43 10.44
N LEU A 33 -8.06 8.80 11.07
CA LEU A 33 -7.82 8.56 12.50
C LEU A 33 -8.81 9.29 13.40
N MET A 34 -9.23 10.51 13.03
CA MET A 34 -10.18 11.31 13.81
C MET A 34 -11.64 11.11 13.40
N GLY A 35 -11.94 10.21 12.46
CA GLY A 35 -13.31 9.99 11.98
C GLY A 35 -13.91 11.18 11.23
N GLY A 36 -13.08 12.01 10.60
CA GLY A 36 -13.50 13.20 9.85
C GLY A 36 -13.83 12.93 8.38
N VAL A 37 -14.09 11.67 8.00
CA VAL A 37 -14.47 11.34 6.62
C VAL A 37 -15.87 11.88 6.32
N PRO A 38 -16.08 12.55 5.16
CA PRO A 38 -17.40 13.10 4.84
C PRO A 38 -18.46 12.02 4.64
N ASP A 39 -19.71 12.28 5.00
CA ASP A 39 -20.82 11.31 4.85
C ASP A 39 -20.98 10.83 3.40
N TRP A 40 -20.85 11.74 2.42
CA TRP A 40 -20.95 11.37 1.01
C TRP A 40 -19.92 10.32 0.61
N TYR A 41 -18.75 10.25 1.26
CA TYR A 41 -17.74 9.25 0.94
C TYR A 41 -18.20 7.83 1.32
N LEU A 42 -19.02 7.72 2.36
CA LEU A 42 -19.57 6.45 2.83
C LEU A 42 -20.52 5.80 1.80
N ASP A 43 -21.06 6.59 0.87
CA ASP A 43 -21.91 6.10 -0.22
C ASP A 43 -21.11 5.49 -1.39
N TYR A 44 -19.83 5.85 -1.53
CA TYR A 44 -18.97 5.39 -2.63
C TYR A 44 -17.98 4.29 -2.22
N VAL A 45 -17.80 4.08 -0.93
CA VAL A 45 -16.87 3.08 -0.41
C VAL A 45 -17.54 1.71 -0.32
N TYR A 46 -16.88 0.68 -0.88
CA TYR A 46 -17.39 -0.68 -0.83
C TYR A 46 -17.30 -1.29 0.59
N TYR A 47 -16.21 -1.00 1.31
CA TYR A 47 -16.01 -1.40 2.70
C TYR A 47 -16.02 -0.17 3.60
N LYS A 48 -17.06 -0.04 4.44
CA LYS A 48 -17.13 1.10 5.37
C LYS A 48 -15.89 1.10 6.27
N PRO A 49 -15.15 2.22 6.33
CA PRO A 49 -13.96 2.30 7.17
C PRO A 49 -14.38 2.40 8.64
N ASP A 50 -13.61 1.73 9.50
CA ASP A 50 -13.64 2.01 10.93
C ASP A 50 -13.02 3.38 11.23
N THR A 51 -13.28 3.91 12.42
CA THR A 51 -12.72 5.17 12.90
C THR A 51 -11.71 4.93 14.03
N GLY A 52 -10.88 5.94 14.34
CA GLY A 52 -9.86 5.79 15.38
C GLY A 52 -8.62 5.05 14.87
N LEU A 53 -7.86 4.48 15.80
CA LEU A 53 -6.60 3.79 15.50
C LEU A 53 -6.80 2.49 14.68
N GLU A 54 -8.01 1.92 14.71
CA GLU A 54 -8.35 0.69 13.97
C GLU A 54 -8.78 0.96 12.52
N CYS A 55 -8.92 2.23 12.09
CA CYS A 55 -9.29 2.57 10.71
C CYS A 55 -8.33 2.01 9.67
N CYS A 56 -7.07 1.86 10.07
CA CYS A 56 -5.95 1.96 9.18
C CYS A 56 -4.98 0.83 9.44
N SER A 57 -4.59 0.12 8.39
CA SER A 57 -3.63 -0.97 8.49
C SER A 57 -2.28 -0.46 8.96
N ASP A 58 -1.59 -1.25 9.79
CA ASP A 58 -0.17 -1.04 10.12
C ASP A 58 0.73 -1.12 8.87
N THR A 59 0.20 -1.69 7.77
CA THR A 59 0.82 -1.76 6.44
C THR A 59 0.12 -0.85 5.41
N ALA A 60 -0.43 0.28 5.87
CA ALA A 60 -0.99 1.30 4.99
C ALA A 60 0.03 1.75 3.92
N VAL A 61 -0.45 1.93 2.69
CA VAL A 61 0.39 2.17 1.50
C VAL A 61 0.34 3.63 1.07
N THR A 62 -0.84 4.25 0.98
CA THR A 62 -0.96 5.65 0.54
C THR A 62 -2.06 6.42 1.25
N PHE A 63 -1.83 7.72 1.38
CA PHE A 63 -2.81 8.71 1.81
C PHE A 63 -2.82 9.88 0.82
N HIS A 64 -4.00 10.37 0.47
CA HIS A 64 -4.16 11.51 -0.42
C HIS A 64 -4.27 12.83 0.39
N TYR A 65 -4.10 13.97 -0.29
CA TYR A 65 -4.09 15.31 0.32
C TYR A 65 -3.01 15.53 1.39
N VAL A 66 -1.94 14.74 1.37
CA VAL A 66 -0.76 14.95 2.22
C VAL A 66 0.06 16.09 1.63
N ASP A 67 0.12 17.22 2.32
CA ASP A 67 0.97 18.35 1.92
C ASP A 67 2.46 18.09 2.24
N THR A 68 3.33 18.95 1.69
CA THR A 68 4.79 18.85 1.80
C THR A 68 5.27 18.71 3.25
N ASN A 69 4.72 19.48 4.20
CA ASN A 69 5.15 19.41 5.60
C ASN A 69 4.77 18.07 6.21
N LYS A 70 3.56 17.58 5.92
CA LYS A 70 3.11 16.26 6.36
C LYS A 70 3.93 15.13 5.73
N MET A 71 4.37 15.26 4.48
CA MET A 71 5.25 14.27 3.85
C MET A 71 6.58 14.14 4.61
N TYR A 72 7.26 15.26 4.91
CA TYR A 72 8.51 15.23 5.69
C TYR A 72 8.30 14.70 7.11
N MET A 73 7.18 15.06 7.74
CA MET A 73 6.82 14.53 9.06
C MET A 73 6.64 13.00 9.01
N LEU A 74 5.91 12.48 8.02
CA LEU A 74 5.70 11.05 7.86
C LEU A 74 7.02 10.32 7.56
N GLU A 75 7.88 10.88 6.71
CA GLU A 75 9.22 10.34 6.44
C GLU A 75 10.02 10.18 7.75
N TYR A 76 10.06 11.24 8.56
CA TYR A 76 10.74 11.22 9.84
C TYR A 76 10.14 10.18 10.80
N LEU A 77 8.81 10.16 10.97
CA LEU A 77 8.14 9.26 11.91
C LEU A 77 8.25 7.78 11.49
N VAL A 78 8.13 7.49 10.19
CA VAL A 78 8.15 6.12 9.68
C VAL A 78 9.57 5.59 9.58
N TYR A 79 10.50 6.33 8.99
CA TYR A 79 11.83 5.80 8.64
C TYR A 79 12.95 6.19 9.61
N HIS A 80 12.85 7.35 10.27
CA HIS A 80 13.97 7.89 11.06
C HIS A 80 13.77 7.79 12.57
N LEU A 81 12.54 7.98 13.07
CA LEU A 81 12.25 7.98 14.50
C LEU A 81 12.42 6.56 15.08
N ARG A 82 13.26 6.43 16.11
CA ARG A 82 13.44 5.18 16.86
C ARG A 82 12.97 5.38 18.30
N PRO A 83 11.71 5.03 18.62
CA PRO A 83 11.22 5.12 19.99
C PRO A 83 12.08 4.27 20.94
N TYR A 84 12.48 4.86 22.05
CA TYR A 84 13.27 4.15 23.06
C TYR A 84 12.47 2.96 23.63
N GLY A 85 13.11 1.80 23.75
CA GLY A 85 12.49 0.60 24.30
C GLY A 85 11.64 -0.23 23.32
N ILE A 86 11.46 0.20 22.07
CA ILE A 86 10.74 -0.57 21.04
C ILE A 86 11.74 -1.18 20.05
N ALA A 87 11.90 -2.51 20.11
CA ALA A 87 12.62 -3.25 19.07
C ALA A 87 11.68 -3.44 17.87
N ARG A 88 11.97 -2.77 16.75
CA ARG A 88 11.23 -3.01 15.50
C ARG A 88 11.56 -4.41 15.00
N HIS A 89 10.61 -5.33 15.12
CA HIS A 89 10.72 -6.71 14.63
C HIS A 89 9.90 -6.97 13.38
N ASP A 90 9.38 -5.94 12.73
CA ASP A 90 8.64 -6.09 11.49
C ASP A 90 9.61 -5.96 10.32
N PRO A 91 10.16 -7.05 9.76
CA PRO A 91 10.68 -6.97 8.41
C PRO A 91 9.51 -6.53 7.53
N PHE A 92 9.76 -5.56 6.65
CA PHE A 92 8.83 -5.34 5.55
C PHE A 92 8.50 -6.71 4.94
N PRO A 93 7.21 -7.07 4.77
CA PRO A 93 6.89 -8.32 4.10
C PRO A 93 7.65 -8.31 2.78
N ALA A 94 8.31 -9.43 2.46
CA ALA A 94 9.04 -9.55 1.20
C ALA A 94 8.13 -9.05 0.08
N PRO A 95 8.63 -8.25 -0.88
CA PRO A 95 7.83 -7.74 -1.97
C PRO A 95 6.98 -8.87 -2.51
N LEU A 96 5.65 -8.69 -2.55
CA LEU A 96 4.77 -9.73 -3.07
C LEU A 96 5.33 -10.13 -4.45
N PRO A 97 5.55 -11.42 -4.72
CA PRO A 97 6.03 -11.83 -6.03
C PRO A 97 5.07 -11.24 -7.06
N PRO A 98 5.57 -10.58 -8.12
CA PRO A 98 4.70 -10.03 -9.15
C PRO A 98 3.80 -11.17 -9.65
N ASP A 99 2.49 -10.92 -9.78
CA ASP A 99 1.57 -11.92 -10.32
C ASP A 99 2.03 -12.32 -11.72
N ARG A 100 2.61 -13.51 -11.86
CA ARG A 100 3.17 -14.00 -13.12
C ARG A 100 2.11 -14.58 -14.06
N ARG A 101 0.86 -14.73 -13.60
CA ARG A 101 -0.21 -15.36 -14.39
C ARG A 101 -0.71 -14.44 -15.49
N SER A 102 -0.68 -13.13 -15.25
CA SER A 102 -1.13 -12.08 -16.16
C SER A 102 -0.02 -11.48 -17.01
N VAL A 103 1.25 -11.79 -16.71
CA VAL A 103 2.42 -11.22 -17.39
C VAL A 103 2.79 -12.06 -18.63
N PRO A 104 2.93 -11.46 -19.83
CA PRO A 104 3.35 -12.18 -21.02
C PRO A 104 4.71 -12.89 -20.82
N LYS A 105 4.82 -14.14 -21.29
CA LYS A 105 6.04 -14.97 -21.11
C LYS A 105 7.34 -14.27 -21.51
N LYS A 106 7.33 -13.49 -22.60
CA LYS A 106 8.48 -12.71 -23.06
C LYS A 106 9.01 -11.71 -22.03
N VAL A 107 8.12 -11.14 -21.21
CA VAL A 107 8.50 -10.20 -20.14
C VAL A 107 9.09 -10.96 -18.96
N LEU A 108 8.54 -12.13 -18.63
CA LEU A 108 9.08 -13.01 -17.58
C LEU A 108 10.47 -13.55 -17.93
N GLU A 109 10.68 -13.93 -19.19
CA GLU A 109 11.98 -14.38 -19.72
C GLU A 109 13.02 -13.25 -19.61
N LYS A 110 12.65 -12.02 -20.02
CA LYS A 110 13.52 -10.85 -19.90
C LYS A 110 13.82 -10.47 -18.45
N MET A 111 12.86 -10.63 -17.53
CA MET A 111 13.08 -10.44 -16.09
C MET A 111 14.07 -11.47 -15.52
N ASN A 112 13.99 -12.72 -15.96
CA ASN A 112 14.92 -13.77 -15.53
C ASN A 112 16.34 -13.51 -16.04
N GLU A 113 16.50 -13.06 -17.29
CA GLU A 113 17.81 -12.66 -17.84
C GLU A 113 18.41 -11.48 -17.05
N THR A 114 17.60 -10.46 -16.75
CA THR A 114 18.05 -9.29 -15.99
C THR A 114 18.37 -9.63 -14.52
N SER A 115 17.61 -10.54 -13.90
CA SER A 115 17.84 -10.98 -12.51
C SER A 115 19.12 -11.82 -12.37
N VAL A 116 19.48 -12.58 -13.42
CA VAL A 116 20.75 -13.31 -13.49
C VAL A 116 21.93 -12.34 -13.63
N ILE A 117 21.79 -11.29 -14.44
CA ILE A 117 22.84 -10.27 -14.62
C ILE A 117 23.11 -9.50 -13.32
N VAL A 118 22.07 -9.10 -12.58
CA VAL A 118 22.23 -8.38 -11.30
C VAL A 118 22.87 -9.24 -10.21
N MET A 119 22.70 -10.57 -10.24
CA MET A 119 23.38 -11.46 -9.29
C MET A 119 24.82 -11.80 -9.68
N THR A 120 25.22 -11.61 -10.95
CA THR A 120 26.60 -11.89 -11.41
C THR A 120 27.57 -10.70 -11.30
N GLU A 121 27.08 -9.47 -11.17
CA GLU A 121 27.93 -8.27 -11.06
C GLU A 121 28.24 -7.85 -9.60
N GLY A 122 27.78 -8.62 -8.60
CA GLY A 122 28.01 -8.37 -7.17
C GLY A 122 29.16 -9.17 -6.54
N LYS A 123 30.28 -9.37 -7.25
CA LYS A 123 31.51 -9.95 -6.68
C LYS A 123 32.75 -9.10 -6.99
N ALA A 124 33.07 -8.19 -6.07
CA ALA A 124 34.42 -7.81 -5.64
C ALA A 124 34.31 -7.18 -4.25
#